data_AF-A0A1U8CT13-F1
#
_entry.id   AF-A0A1U8CT13-F1
#
_cell.length_a   1.000
_cell.length_b   1.000
_cell.length_c   1.000
_cell.angle_alpha   90.00
_cell.angle_beta   90.00
_cell.angle_gamma   90.00
#
_symmetry.space_group_name_H-M   'P 1'
#
loop_
_entity.id
_entity.type
_entity.pdbx_description
1 polymer ?
#
loop_
_entity_poly.entity_id
_entity_poly.type
_entity_poly.pdbx_seq_one_letter_code
_entity_poly.pdbx_strand_id
1 'polypeptide(L)'
;MESKLASLGIKTCGDLQCMAMAKLQKEFGPKTGQMLYRFCRGLDDRPVRTEKERKSVSAEINYGIRFTQPKEAEAFLLSLSEEIQRRLEAAGMKGKRLTLKIMIRKPGAPVETAKFGGHGICDNIAR
;
A
#
# COMPACT_ATOMS: atom_id res chain seq x y z
N MET A 1 -11.64 4.39 -1.83
CA MET A 1 -12.71 4.60 -0.83
C MET A 1 -13.64 5.73 -1.26
N GLU A 2 -13.10 6.91 -1.60
CA GLU A 2 -13.86 8.05 -2.15
C GLU A 2 -14.81 7.68 -3.29
N SER A 3 -14.33 7.01 -4.35
CA SER A 3 -15.20 6.58 -5.47
C SER A 3 -16.40 5.72 -5.03
N LYS A 4 -16.23 4.85 -4.03
CA LYS A 4 -17.31 4.01 -3.49
C LYS A 4 -18.30 4.81 -2.63
N LEU A 5 -17.83 5.84 -1.93
CA LEU A 5 -18.71 6.78 -1.22
C LEU A 5 -19.50 7.65 -2.20
N ALA A 6 -18.82 8.15 -3.24
CA ALA A 6 -19.45 8.93 -4.30
C ALA A 6 -20.54 8.14 -5.04
N SER A 7 -20.33 6.85 -5.32
CA SER A 7 -21.37 5.98 -5.91
C SER A 7 -22.57 5.76 -4.99
N LEU A 8 -22.45 6.03 -3.69
CA LEU A 8 -23.53 6.01 -2.71
C LEU A 8 -24.14 7.41 -2.47
N GLY A 9 -23.73 8.43 -3.24
CA GLY A 9 -24.18 9.80 -3.11
C GLY A 9 -23.57 10.59 -1.96
N ILE A 10 -22.52 10.06 -1.33
CA ILE A 10 -21.88 10.67 -0.15
C ILE A 10 -20.66 11.47 -0.60
N LYS A 11 -20.66 12.78 -0.34
CA LYS A 11 -19.51 13.67 -0.62
C LYS A 11 -18.96 14.32 0.64
N THR A 12 -19.81 14.55 1.63
CA THR A 12 -19.45 15.22 2.88
C THR A 12 -19.62 14.31 4.09
N CYS A 13 -19.04 14.70 5.22
CA CYS A 13 -19.31 14.02 6.49
C CYS A 13 -20.79 14.10 6.88
N GLY A 14 -21.50 15.20 6.53
CA GLY A 14 -22.93 15.33 6.77
C GLY A 14 -23.75 14.26 6.04
N ASP A 15 -23.44 14.01 4.76
CA ASP A 15 -24.09 12.95 3.99
C ASP A 15 -23.84 11.56 4.62
N LEU A 16 -22.61 11.35 5.11
CA LEU A 16 -22.20 10.09 5.74
C LEU A 16 -22.89 9.88 7.10
N GLN A 17 -23.24 10.95 7.81
CA GLN A 17 -24.01 10.87 9.06
C GLN A 17 -25.42 10.31 8.84
N CYS A 18 -26.03 10.52 7.67
CA CYS A 18 -27.34 9.94 7.33
C CYS A 18 -27.32 8.42 7.14
N MET A 19 -26.13 7.79 7.11
CA MET A 19 -26.00 6.35 6.94
C MET A 19 -26.05 5.59 8.26
N ALA A 20 -26.86 4.52 8.27
CA ALA A 20 -26.88 3.56 9.38
C ALA A 20 -25.56 2.77 9.44
N MET A 21 -25.08 2.51 10.67
CA MET A 21 -23.86 1.73 10.93
C MET A 21 -23.83 0.41 10.17
N ALA A 22 -24.94 -0.36 10.21
CA ALA A 22 -25.03 -1.66 9.56
C ALA A 22 -24.81 -1.59 8.04
N LYS A 23 -25.31 -0.53 7.38
CA LYS A 23 -25.11 -0.31 5.93
C LYS A 23 -23.64 -0.01 5.63
N LEU A 24 -22.99 0.81 6.43
CA LEU A 24 -21.56 1.10 6.27
C LEU A 24 -20.69 -0.14 6.51
N GLN A 25 -21.02 -0.97 7.49
CA GLN A 25 -20.28 -2.21 7.73
C GLN A 25 -20.49 -3.24 6.62
N LYS A 26 -21.69 -3.32 6.05
CA LYS A 26 -21.98 -4.17 4.88
C LYS A 26 -21.17 -3.72 3.65
N GLU A 27 -21.07 -2.41 3.42
CA GLU A 27 -20.39 -1.88 2.24
C GLU A 27 -18.86 -1.83 2.37
N PHE A 28 -18.33 -1.50 3.54
CA PHE A 28 -16.90 -1.22 3.73
C PHE A 28 -16.18 -2.26 4.61
N GLY A 29 -16.93 -3.24 5.13
CA GLY A 29 -16.46 -4.22 6.11
C GLY A 29 -16.57 -3.70 7.55
N PRO A 30 -16.49 -4.60 8.56
CA PRO A 30 -16.82 -4.27 9.94
C PRO A 30 -16.00 -3.11 10.53
N LYS A 31 -14.68 -3.14 10.34
CA LYS A 31 -13.75 -2.14 10.90
C LYS A 31 -13.89 -0.78 10.21
N THR A 32 -13.86 -0.77 8.88
CA THR A 32 -13.92 0.47 8.09
C THR A 32 -15.28 1.14 8.22
N GLY A 33 -16.38 0.36 8.19
CA GLY A 33 -17.72 0.91 8.37
C GLY A 33 -17.91 1.56 9.74
N GLN A 34 -17.40 0.92 10.79
CA GLN A 34 -17.41 1.49 12.14
C GLN A 34 -16.57 2.77 12.23
N MET A 35 -15.36 2.77 11.64
CA MET A 35 -14.51 3.95 11.57
C MET A 35 -15.21 5.11 10.86
N LEU A 36 -15.79 4.87 9.69
CA LEU A 36 -16.49 5.90 8.91
C LEU A 36 -17.67 6.50 9.69
N TYR A 37 -18.49 5.66 10.31
CA TYR A 37 -19.63 6.11 11.12
C TYR A 37 -19.19 7.01 12.30
N ARG A 38 -18.11 6.64 12.99
CA ARG A 38 -17.59 7.39 14.14
C ARG A 38 -16.89 8.68 13.71
N PHE A 39 -16.01 8.61 12.73
CA PHE A 39 -15.17 9.74 12.32
C PHE A 39 -15.98 10.89 11.70
N CYS A 40 -17.04 10.60 10.92
CA CYS A 40 -17.91 11.67 10.44
C CYS A 40 -18.68 12.40 11.54
N ARG A 41 -18.72 11.87 12.77
CA ARG A 41 -19.34 12.47 13.95
C ARG A 41 -18.32 13.06 14.93
N GLY A 42 -17.05 13.15 14.51
CA GLY A 42 -15.96 13.62 15.38
C GLY A 42 -15.64 12.66 16.54
N LEU A 43 -16.05 11.39 16.45
CA LEU A 43 -15.81 10.41 17.51
C LEU A 43 -14.53 9.63 17.22
N ASP A 44 -13.52 9.84 18.06
CA ASP A 44 -12.27 9.09 18.03
C ASP A 44 -11.77 8.87 19.46
N ASP A 45 -11.72 7.60 19.87
CA ASP A 45 -11.32 7.15 21.21
C ASP A 45 -9.87 6.65 21.24
N ARG A 46 -9.14 6.76 20.13
CA ARG A 46 -7.75 6.32 20.07
C ARG A 46 -6.89 7.19 20.99
N PRO A 47 -6.16 6.59 21.94
CA PRO A 47 -5.23 7.36 22.75
C PRO A 47 -4.05 7.81 21.91
N VAL A 48 -3.40 8.90 22.34
CA VAL A 48 -2.09 9.26 21.80
C VAL A 48 -1.11 8.12 22.11
N ARG A 49 -0.48 7.58 21.06
CA ARG A 49 0.56 6.55 21.18
C ARG A 49 1.93 7.18 21.05
N THR A 50 2.63 7.28 22.19
CA THR A 50 3.99 7.83 22.30
C THR A 50 5.05 6.85 21.80
N GLU A 51 4.81 5.56 22.00
CA GLU A 51 5.73 4.49 21.59
C GLU A 51 5.20 3.75 20.36
N LYS A 52 6.11 3.44 19.43
CA LYS A 52 5.81 2.67 18.22
C LYS A 52 6.91 1.65 17.97
N GLU A 53 6.58 0.38 18.16
CA GLU A 53 7.44 -0.71 17.73
C GLU A 53 7.39 -0.88 16.21
N ARG A 54 8.56 -1.05 15.59
CA ARG A 54 8.64 -1.34 14.16
C ARG A 54 8.13 -2.75 13.87
N LYS A 55 7.23 -2.90 12.90
CA LYS A 55 6.60 -4.19 12.55
C LYS A 55 7.08 -4.79 11.22
N SER A 56 7.72 -4.00 10.36
CA SER A 56 8.32 -4.46 9.12
C SER A 56 9.55 -3.64 8.75
N VAL A 57 10.43 -4.24 7.95
CA VAL A 57 11.55 -3.59 7.28
C VAL A 57 11.44 -3.96 5.81
N SER A 58 11.47 -2.96 4.92
CA SER A 58 11.39 -3.16 3.48
C SER A 58 12.32 -2.20 2.74
N ALA A 59 12.62 -2.55 1.50
CA ALA A 59 13.29 -1.73 0.50
C ALA A 59 12.63 -2.05 -0.83
N GLU A 60 12.15 -1.02 -1.53
CA GLU A 60 11.52 -1.17 -2.85
C GLU A 60 12.01 -0.04 -3.76
N ILE A 61 12.25 -0.39 -5.02
CA ILE A 61 12.62 0.57 -6.07
C ILE A 61 11.66 0.33 -7.23
N ASN A 62 10.72 1.25 -7.42
CA ASN A 62 9.71 1.18 -8.47
C ASN A 62 9.96 2.22 -9.58
N TYR A 63 11.15 2.82 -9.62
CA TYR A 63 11.54 3.86 -10.58
C TYR A 63 12.88 3.49 -11.21
N GLY A 64 13.03 3.72 -12.51
CA GLY A 64 14.24 3.41 -13.28
C GLY A 64 14.49 1.93 -13.54
N ILE A 65 13.55 1.05 -13.18
CA ILE A 65 13.73 -0.40 -13.34
C ILE A 65 13.51 -0.80 -14.80
N ARG A 66 14.58 -1.18 -15.49
CA ARG A 66 14.57 -1.73 -16.85
C ARG A 66 15.64 -2.82 -16.90
N PHE A 67 15.23 -4.04 -17.21
CA PHE A 67 16.12 -5.18 -17.41
C PHE A 67 15.86 -5.78 -18.78
N THR A 68 16.92 -6.21 -19.44
CA THR A 68 16.84 -6.93 -20.72
C THR A 68 17.07 -8.42 -20.54
N GLN A 69 17.79 -8.81 -19.48
CA GLN A 69 18.16 -10.20 -19.21
C GLN A 69 17.79 -10.61 -17.78
N PRO A 70 17.41 -11.88 -17.55
CA PRO A 70 17.14 -12.39 -16.19
C PRO A 70 18.29 -12.18 -15.21
N LYS A 71 19.54 -12.32 -15.68
CA LYS A 71 20.75 -12.14 -14.84
C LYS A 71 20.87 -10.74 -14.24
N GLU A 72 20.45 -9.71 -14.96
CA GLU A 72 20.47 -8.32 -14.46
C GLU A 72 19.48 -8.15 -13.30
N ALA A 73 18.27 -8.74 -13.44
CA ALA A 73 17.26 -8.72 -12.39
C ALA A 73 17.72 -9.52 -11.16
N GLU A 74 18.33 -10.69 -11.35
CA GLU A 74 18.88 -11.51 -10.26
C GLU A 74 20.00 -10.78 -9.51
N ALA A 75 20.94 -10.16 -10.23
CA ALA A 75 21.99 -9.34 -9.64
C ALA A 75 21.42 -8.16 -8.84
N PHE A 76 20.40 -7.49 -9.39
CA PHE A 76 19.70 -6.43 -8.68
C PHE A 76 19.00 -6.92 -7.40
N LEU A 77 18.37 -8.10 -7.42
CA LEU A 77 17.74 -8.69 -6.24
C LEU A 77 18.77 -9.00 -5.14
N LEU A 78 19.96 -9.46 -5.50
CA LEU A 78 21.06 -9.67 -4.54
C LEU A 78 21.50 -8.33 -3.91
N SER A 79 21.71 -7.30 -4.73
CA SER A 79 22.08 -5.96 -4.22
C SER A 79 20.99 -5.36 -3.32
N LEU A 80 19.71 -5.53 -3.67
CA LEU A 80 18.59 -5.08 -2.84
C LEU A 80 18.49 -5.89 -1.53
N SER A 81 18.93 -7.15 -1.54
CA SER A 81 18.99 -7.99 -0.33
C SER A 81 20.06 -7.48 0.65
N GLU A 82 21.21 -7.01 0.16
CA GLU A 82 22.21 -6.34 1.00
C GLU A 82 21.67 -5.05 1.64
N GLU A 83 20.84 -4.30 0.91
CA GLU A 83 20.16 -3.12 1.46
C GLU A 83 19.18 -3.48 2.57
N ILE A 84 18.43 -4.59 2.41
CA ILE A 84 17.59 -5.12 3.47
C ILE A 84 18.42 -5.52 4.69
N GLN A 85 19.57 -6.19 4.50
CA GLN A 85 20.47 -6.55 5.59
C GLN A 85 20.91 -5.31 6.37
N ARG A 86 21.42 -4.28 5.69
CA ARG A 86 21.82 -3.01 6.34
C ARG A 86 20.69 -2.39 7.15
N ARG A 87 19.46 -2.39 6.62
CA ARG A 87 18.28 -1.85 7.32
C ARG A 87 17.86 -2.68 8.52
N LEU A 88 18.01 -4.00 8.45
CA LEU A 88 17.71 -4.90 9.57
C LEU A 88 18.73 -4.74 10.70
N GLU A 89 20.02 -4.65 10.36
CA GLU A 89 21.12 -4.41 11.31
C GLU A 89 20.95 -3.05 12.01
N ALA A 90 20.72 -1.99 11.24
CA ALA A 90 20.47 -0.65 11.79
C ALA A 90 19.23 -0.60 12.70
N ALA A 91 18.25 -1.46 12.46
CA ALA A 91 17.06 -1.58 13.30
C ALA A 91 17.24 -2.58 14.47
N GLY A 92 18.37 -3.29 14.56
CA GLY A 92 18.61 -4.33 15.57
C GLY A 92 17.64 -5.52 15.48
N MET A 93 17.17 -5.87 14.27
CA MET A 93 16.12 -6.87 14.07
C MET A 93 16.51 -8.03 13.14
N LYS A 94 15.79 -9.14 13.24
CA LYS A 94 15.82 -10.27 12.30
C LYS A 94 14.41 -10.54 11.76
N GLY A 95 14.31 -10.92 10.49
CA GLY A 95 13.04 -11.26 9.85
C GLY A 95 12.83 -12.78 9.74
N LYS A 96 11.59 -13.25 9.97
CA LYS A 96 11.19 -14.65 9.70
C LYS A 96 10.36 -14.80 8.42
N ARG A 97 9.76 -13.72 7.93
CA ARG A 97 8.91 -13.70 6.73
C ARG A 97 9.50 -12.71 5.75
N LEU A 98 9.67 -13.16 4.51
CA LEU A 98 10.07 -12.34 3.39
C LEU A 98 8.88 -12.21 2.43
N THR A 99 8.86 -11.11 1.69
CA THR A 99 7.88 -10.90 0.63
C THR A 99 8.58 -10.23 -0.54
N LEU A 100 8.52 -10.86 -1.70
CA LEU A 100 8.99 -10.27 -2.95
C LEU A 100 7.78 -9.75 -3.72
N LYS A 101 7.77 -8.46 -4.03
CA LYS A 101 6.71 -7.80 -4.79
C LYS A 101 7.31 -7.21 -6.06
N ILE A 102 6.77 -7.58 -7.21
CA ILE A 102 7.21 -7.12 -8.53
C ILE A 102 6.05 -6.38 -9.20
N MET A 103 6.32 -5.19 -9.73
CA MET A 103 5.42 -4.46 -10.61
C MET A 103 5.75 -4.84 -12.07
N ILE A 104 4.79 -5.40 -12.78
CA ILE A 104 4.95 -5.86 -14.16
C ILE A 104 4.07 -5.00 -15.04
N ARG A 105 4.59 -4.50 -16.17
CA ARG A 105 3.82 -3.72 -17.13
C ARG A 105 2.55 -4.48 -17.53
N LYS A 106 1.41 -3.82 -17.37
CA LYS A 106 0.11 -4.40 -17.70
C LYS A 106 0.03 -4.70 -19.21
N PRO A 107 -0.55 -5.83 -19.64
CA PRO A 107 -0.78 -6.08 -21.06
C PRO A 107 -1.55 -4.92 -21.72
N GLY A 108 -1.05 -4.44 -22.87
CA GLY A 108 -1.61 -3.30 -23.58
C GLY A 108 -1.16 -1.91 -23.10
N ALA A 109 -0.46 -1.79 -21.97
CA ALA A 109 0.11 -0.50 -21.55
C ALA A 109 1.31 -0.12 -22.45
N PRO A 110 1.55 1.19 -22.71
CA PRO A 110 2.73 1.64 -23.46
C PRO A 110 4.05 1.13 -22.86
N VAL A 111 5.00 0.75 -23.72
CA VAL A 111 6.35 0.33 -23.28
C VAL A 111 7.14 1.52 -22.74
N GLU A 112 7.14 2.62 -23.47
CA GLU A 112 7.70 3.88 -23.00
C GLU A 112 6.70 4.57 -22.07
N THR A 113 7.14 4.91 -20.87
CA THR A 113 6.26 5.45 -19.84
C THR A 113 6.18 6.97 -19.93
N ALA A 114 4.98 7.54 -19.78
CA ALA A 114 4.77 9.00 -19.86
C ALA A 114 5.66 9.80 -18.90
N LYS A 115 5.88 9.27 -17.69
CA LYS A 115 6.92 9.78 -16.78
C LYS A 115 8.23 9.09 -17.13
N PHE A 116 9.26 9.86 -17.51
CA PHE A 116 10.60 9.34 -17.72
C PHE A 116 11.05 8.52 -16.51
N GLY A 117 11.52 7.28 -16.73
CA GLY A 117 11.91 6.34 -15.68
C GLY A 117 10.76 5.76 -14.83
N GLY A 118 9.51 6.14 -15.06
CA GLY A 118 8.37 5.62 -14.31
C GLY A 118 8.15 4.12 -14.52
N HIS A 119 7.44 3.47 -13.59
CA HIS A 119 6.99 2.08 -13.79
C HIS A 119 5.81 1.99 -14.78
N GLY A 120 5.04 3.08 -14.96
CA GLY A 120 3.88 3.09 -15.84
C GLY A 120 2.68 2.35 -15.26
N ILE A 121 1.81 1.84 -16.14
CA ILE A 121 0.63 1.07 -15.74
C ILE A 121 1.04 -0.39 -15.54
N CYS A 122 0.88 -0.89 -14.32
CA CYS A 122 1.37 -2.20 -13.91
C CYS A 122 0.30 -3.04 -13.21
N ASP A 123 0.53 -4.36 -13.23
CA ASP A 123 -0.04 -5.31 -12.29
C ASP A 123 1.02 -5.69 -11.24
N ASN A 124 0.57 -6.12 -10.05
CA ASN A 124 1.46 -6.53 -8.96
C ASN A 124 1.45 -8.05 -8.81
N ILE A 125 2.64 -8.65 -8.73
CA ILE A 125 2.81 -10.06 -8.33
C ILE A 125 3.59 -10.08 -7.01
N ALA A 126 3.09 -10.83 -6.03
CA ALA A 126 3.74 -11.01 -4.74
C ALA A 126 3.89 -12.49 -4.38
N ARG A 127 4.99 -12.83 -3.70
CA ARG A 127 5.26 -14.14 -3.09
C ARG A 127 5.82 -13.94 -1.69
#